data_AF-A0A8E2LND3-F1
#
_entry.id   AF-A0A8E2LND3-F1
#
_cell.length_a   1.000
_cell.length_b   1.000
_cell.length_c   1.000
_cell.angle_alpha   90.00
_cell.angle_beta   90.00
_cell.angle_gamma   90.00
#
_symmetry.space_group_name_H-M   'P 1'
#
loop_
_entity.id
_entity.type
_entity.pdbx_description
1 polymer ?
#
loop_
_entity_poly.entity_id
_entity_poly.type
_entity_poly.pdbx_seq_one_letter_code
_entity_poly.pdbx_strand_id
1 'polypeptide(L)'
;MQRAWMARVAAAPDAPHEDPRPLAQRTAEHANEFVMRHEETLAGLLEAFAAQNAETLRLVDTTDLDAAVPVPRDAPWFPKDVEAWSVRWVILHVINELARHAGHADIVRESIDGATMYELIAGLQNWQPQPWLTPWQPK
;
A
#
# COMPACT_ATOMS: atom_id res chain seq x y z
N MET A 1 -2.69 -1.37 5.96
CA MET A 1 -3.73 -0.99 4.95
C MET A 1 -3.92 -2.00 3.80
N GLN A 2 -2.96 -2.17 2.88
CA GLN A 2 -3.11 -3.04 1.68
C GLN A 2 -3.52 -4.49 1.99
N ARG A 3 -2.90 -5.10 3.02
CA ARG A 3 -3.27 -6.45 3.53
C ARG A 3 -4.77 -6.59 3.83
N ALA A 4 -5.36 -5.62 4.52
CA ALA A 4 -6.75 -5.68 4.94
C ALA A 4 -7.72 -5.62 3.76
N TRP A 5 -7.41 -4.83 2.72
CA TRP A 5 -8.18 -4.82 1.47
C TRP A 5 -8.02 -6.11 0.68
N MET A 6 -6.80 -6.65 0.59
CA MET A 6 -6.55 -7.91 -0.12
C MET A 6 -7.22 -9.10 0.56
N ALA A 7 -7.33 -9.10 1.90
CA ALA A 7 -8.10 -10.11 2.62
C ALA A 7 -9.58 -10.11 2.22
N ARG A 8 -10.16 -8.93 1.93
CA ARG A 8 -11.54 -8.81 1.44
C ARG A 8 -11.68 -9.26 -0.01
N VAL A 9 -10.71 -8.93 -0.86
CA VAL A 9 -10.65 -9.41 -2.24
C VAL A 9 -10.56 -10.94 -2.28
N ALA A 10 -9.71 -11.53 -1.44
CA ALA A 10 -9.55 -12.97 -1.36
C ALA A 10 -10.80 -13.70 -0.83
N ALA A 11 -11.60 -13.03 0.00
CA ALA A 11 -12.83 -13.59 0.57
C ALA A 11 -14.05 -13.41 -0.35
N ALA A 12 -13.97 -12.55 -1.36
CA ALA A 12 -15.12 -12.23 -2.21
C ALA A 12 -15.70 -13.51 -2.88
N PRO A 13 -17.04 -13.68 -2.89
CA PRO A 13 -18.06 -12.70 -2.54
C PRO A 13 -18.44 -12.61 -1.05
N ASP A 14 -17.78 -13.40 -0.20
CA ASP A 14 -18.04 -13.44 1.23
C ASP A 14 -17.26 -12.38 2.01
N ALA A 15 -17.55 -12.27 3.30
CA ALA A 15 -16.77 -11.45 4.21
C ALA A 15 -15.50 -12.20 4.65
N PRO A 16 -14.37 -11.49 4.86
CA PRO A 16 -13.19 -12.11 5.45
C PRO A 16 -13.52 -12.66 6.85
N HIS A 17 -12.81 -13.73 7.24
CA HIS A 17 -12.95 -14.31 8.57
C HIS A 17 -12.70 -13.26 9.65
N GLU A 18 -13.55 -13.28 10.67
CA GLU A 18 -13.40 -12.41 11.83
C GLU A 18 -12.12 -12.77 12.58
N ASP A 19 -11.35 -11.75 12.97
CA ASP A 19 -10.17 -11.91 13.81
C ASP A 19 -10.63 -12.02 15.28
N PRO A 20 -10.52 -13.22 15.91
CA PRO A 20 -11.06 -13.47 17.24
C PRO A 20 -10.21 -12.84 18.36
N ARG A 21 -9.07 -12.22 18.02
CA ARG A 21 -8.17 -11.62 19.00
C ARG A 21 -8.81 -10.41 19.67
N PRO A 22 -8.47 -10.12 20.94
CA PRO A 22 -9.04 -8.99 21.67
C PRO A 22 -8.87 -7.65 20.92
N LEU A 23 -9.89 -6.78 21.01
CA LEU A 23 -9.86 -5.47 20.34
C LEU A 23 -8.62 -4.64 20.74
N ALA A 24 -8.24 -4.66 22.02
CA ALA A 24 -7.06 -3.95 22.50
C ALA A 24 -5.78 -4.41 21.78
N GLN A 25 -5.64 -5.72 21.53
CA GLN A 25 -4.50 -6.26 20.80
C GLN A 25 -4.52 -5.81 19.34
N ARG A 26 -5.66 -5.94 18.66
CA ARG A 26 -5.82 -5.54 17.25
C ARG A 26 -5.53 -4.05 17.04
N THR A 27 -5.98 -3.20 17.97
CA THR A 27 -5.70 -1.75 17.94
C THR A 27 -4.23 -1.45 18.15
N ALA A 28 -3.57 -2.12 19.10
CA ALA A 28 -2.13 -1.94 19.33
C ALA A 28 -1.29 -2.39 18.11
N GLU A 29 -1.64 -3.51 17.49
CA GLU A 29 -0.99 -3.99 16.26
C GLU A 29 -1.21 -3.03 15.08
N HIS A 30 -2.41 -2.48 14.91
CA HIS A 30 -2.67 -1.48 13.88
C HIS A 30 -1.86 -0.20 14.11
N ALA A 31 -1.73 0.27 15.35
CA ALA A 31 -0.89 1.43 15.68
C ALA A 31 0.59 1.19 15.35
N ASN A 32 1.07 -0.05 15.54
CA ASN A 32 2.43 -0.44 15.17
C ASN A 32 2.69 -0.39 13.65
N GLU A 33 1.66 -0.43 12.79
CA GLU A 33 1.86 -0.30 11.33
C GLU A 33 2.33 1.12 10.90
N PHE A 34 2.26 2.11 11.78
CA PHE A 34 2.61 3.51 11.49
C PHE A 34 4.00 3.93 12.01
N VAL A 35 4.73 3.02 12.65
CA VAL A 35 6.06 3.28 13.19
C VAL A 35 6.99 2.13 12.81
N MET A 36 8.23 2.45 12.45
CA MET A 36 9.28 1.44 12.33
C MET A 36 9.71 1.05 13.74
N ARG A 37 9.45 -0.19 14.13
CA ARG A 37 9.76 -0.69 15.48
C ARG A 37 11.26 -0.97 15.63
N HIS A 38 11.74 -1.04 16.87
CA HIS A 38 13.17 -1.19 17.18
C HIS A 38 13.83 -2.47 16.64
N GLU A 39 13.01 -3.51 16.38
CA GLU A 39 13.43 -4.80 15.86
C GLU A 39 13.32 -4.91 14.34
N GLU A 40 12.71 -3.91 13.70
CA GLU A 40 12.50 -3.88 12.27
C GLU A 40 13.67 -3.19 11.57
N THR A 41 13.91 -3.57 10.31
CA THR A 41 14.91 -2.93 9.45
C THR A 41 14.22 -2.38 8.21
N LEU A 42 14.76 -1.32 7.61
CA LEU A 42 14.24 -0.78 6.36
C LEU A 42 14.21 -1.87 5.27
N ALA A 43 15.27 -2.67 5.17
CA ALA A 43 15.34 -3.79 4.23
C ALA A 43 14.20 -4.79 4.47
N GLY A 44 13.94 -5.17 5.73
CA GLY A 44 12.83 -6.08 6.06
C GLY A 44 11.45 -5.50 5.78
N LEU A 45 11.25 -4.20 6.00
CA LEU A 45 9.99 -3.52 5.65
C LEU A 45 9.77 -3.48 4.13
N LEU A 46 10.83 -3.21 3.35
CA LEU A 46 10.77 -3.24 1.89
C LEU A 46 10.52 -4.65 1.35
N GLU A 47 11.11 -5.68 1.95
CA GLU A 47 10.86 -7.08 1.61
C GLU A 47 9.40 -7.47 1.92
N ALA A 48 8.88 -7.10 3.09
CA ALA A 48 7.49 -7.34 3.45
C ALA A 48 6.51 -6.60 2.51
N PHE A 49 6.86 -5.37 2.10
CA PHE A 49 6.09 -4.62 1.11
C PHE A 49 6.10 -5.29 -0.26
N ALA A 50 7.26 -5.76 -0.73
CA ALA A 50 7.38 -6.50 -1.98
C ALA A 50 6.58 -7.81 -1.97
N ALA A 51 6.64 -8.57 -0.86
CA ALA A 51 5.84 -9.78 -0.68
C ALA A 51 4.34 -9.49 -0.72
N GLN A 52 3.89 -8.41 -0.08
CA GLN A 52 2.48 -7.99 -0.13
C GLN A 52 2.04 -7.56 -1.54
N ASN A 53 2.92 -6.92 -2.30
CA ASN A 53 2.64 -6.58 -3.70
C ASN A 53 2.53 -7.82 -4.58
N ALA A 54 3.39 -8.83 -4.38
CA ALA A 54 3.30 -10.10 -5.10
C ALA A 54 1.95 -10.79 -4.84
N GLU A 55 1.48 -10.81 -3.59
CA GLU A 55 0.15 -11.36 -3.25
C GLU A 55 -0.99 -10.55 -3.88
N THR A 56 -0.85 -9.22 -3.91
CA THR A 56 -1.85 -8.34 -4.55
C THR A 56 -1.96 -8.61 -6.04
N LEU A 57 -0.84 -8.75 -6.74
CA LEU A 57 -0.81 -9.10 -8.17
C LEU A 57 -1.40 -10.49 -8.41
N ARG A 58 -1.06 -11.47 -7.57
CA ARG A 58 -1.66 -12.80 -7.63
C ARG A 58 -3.19 -12.74 -7.51
N LEU A 59 -3.72 -11.93 -6.60
CA LEU A 59 -5.18 -11.77 -6.45
C LEU A 59 -5.80 -11.09 -7.67
N VAL A 60 -5.16 -10.06 -8.23
CA VAL A 60 -5.63 -9.43 -9.48
C VAL A 60 -5.74 -10.46 -10.62
N ASP A 61 -4.79 -11.40 -10.72
CA ASP A 61 -4.79 -12.42 -11.77
C ASP A 61 -5.77 -13.57 -11.52
N THR A 62 -6.11 -13.85 -10.25
CA THR A 62 -6.84 -15.08 -9.85
C THR A 62 -8.27 -14.85 -9.41
N THR A 63 -8.68 -13.61 -9.15
CA THR A 63 -10.02 -13.29 -8.66
C THR A 63 -10.92 -12.80 -9.79
N ASP A 64 -12.23 -13.06 -9.66
CA ASP A 64 -13.21 -12.43 -10.53
C ASP A 64 -13.31 -10.93 -10.19
N LEU A 65 -12.88 -10.09 -11.13
CA LEU A 65 -12.86 -8.64 -10.95
C LEU A 65 -14.26 -8.04 -10.77
N ASP A 66 -15.32 -8.74 -11.18
CA ASP A 66 -16.71 -8.31 -11.02
C ASP A 66 -17.38 -8.92 -9.77
N ALA A 67 -16.67 -9.77 -9.00
CA ALA A 67 -17.18 -10.31 -7.75
C ALA A 67 -17.46 -9.20 -6.71
N ALA A 68 -18.54 -9.40 -5.95
CA ALA A 68 -18.99 -8.46 -4.93
C ALA A 68 -18.11 -8.53 -3.68
N VAL A 69 -17.56 -7.41 -3.23
CA VAL A 69 -16.86 -7.26 -1.95
C VAL A 69 -17.81 -6.56 -0.98
N PRO A 70 -18.40 -7.26 0.01
CA PRO A 70 -19.37 -6.67 0.93
C PRO A 70 -18.82 -5.44 1.66
N VAL A 71 -19.59 -4.36 1.70
CA VAL A 71 -19.25 -3.16 2.46
C VAL A 71 -19.47 -3.43 3.95
N PRO A 72 -18.45 -3.25 4.83
CA PRO A 72 -18.62 -3.46 6.26
C PRO A 72 -19.65 -2.49 6.86
N ARG A 73 -20.37 -2.97 7.87
CA ARG A 73 -21.47 -2.21 8.51
C ARG A 73 -21.12 -1.68 9.91
N ASP A 74 -19.99 -2.10 10.44
CA ASP A 74 -19.50 -1.90 11.80
C ASP A 74 -18.95 -0.49 12.09
N ALA A 75 -18.77 0.35 11.05
CA ALA A 75 -18.20 1.69 11.21
C ALA A 75 -18.99 2.81 10.49
N PRO A 76 -18.91 4.06 10.99
CA PRO A 76 -19.67 5.19 10.44
C PRO A 76 -19.11 5.74 9.11
N TRP A 77 -17.84 5.53 8.80
CA TRP A 77 -17.22 6.01 7.56
C TRP A 77 -17.52 5.14 6.33
N PHE A 78 -18.13 3.97 6.50
CA PHE A 78 -18.59 3.16 5.38
C PHE A 78 -19.96 3.62 4.88
N PRO A 79 -20.16 3.69 3.54
CA PRO A 79 -21.45 4.05 2.96
C PRO A 79 -22.53 3.05 3.37
N LYS A 80 -23.70 3.56 3.77
CA LYS A 80 -24.82 2.72 4.25
C LYS A 80 -25.76 2.27 3.12
N ASP A 81 -25.73 2.98 2.00
CA ASP A 81 -26.52 2.78 0.79
C ASP A 81 -25.83 1.88 -0.26
N VAL A 82 -24.56 1.54 -0.03
CA VAL A 82 -23.81 0.61 -0.90
C VAL A 82 -23.74 -0.75 -0.23
N GLU A 83 -24.20 -1.80 -0.91
CA GLU A 83 -24.16 -3.19 -0.41
C GLU A 83 -22.78 -3.82 -0.57
N ALA A 84 -22.19 -3.66 -1.76
CA ALA A 84 -20.88 -4.20 -2.09
C ALA A 84 -20.17 -3.28 -3.09
N TRP A 85 -18.84 -3.31 -3.06
CA TRP A 85 -18.00 -2.86 -4.17
C TRP A 85 -17.71 -4.04 -5.10
N SER A 86 -17.19 -3.80 -6.31
CA SER A 86 -16.55 -4.88 -7.07
C SER A 86 -15.10 -5.06 -6.63
N VAL A 87 -14.53 -6.26 -6.84
CA VAL A 87 -13.09 -6.47 -6.69
C VAL A 87 -12.31 -5.43 -7.50
N ARG A 88 -12.72 -5.16 -8.75
CA ARG A 88 -12.13 -4.11 -9.59
C ARG A 88 -12.09 -2.74 -8.90
N TRP A 89 -13.18 -2.34 -8.26
CA TRP A 89 -13.24 -1.08 -7.52
C TRP A 89 -12.23 -1.07 -6.37
N VAL A 90 -12.13 -2.16 -5.60
CA VAL A 90 -11.19 -2.27 -4.48
C VAL A 90 -9.74 -2.19 -4.95
N ILE A 91 -9.38 -2.87 -6.04
CA ILE A 91 -8.03 -2.79 -6.61
C ILE A 91 -7.69 -1.35 -7.04
N LEU A 92 -8.60 -0.68 -7.75
CA LEU A 92 -8.42 0.72 -8.14
C LEU A 92 -8.31 1.66 -6.94
N HIS A 93 -9.09 1.42 -5.89
CA HIS A 93 -8.99 2.16 -4.64
C HIS A 93 -7.59 2.02 -4.01
N VAL A 94 -7.05 0.80 -3.93
CA VAL A 94 -5.71 0.56 -3.38
C VAL A 94 -4.61 1.21 -4.23
N ILE A 95 -4.73 1.18 -5.57
CA ILE A 95 -3.80 1.90 -6.47
C ILE A 95 -3.82 3.41 -6.16
N ASN A 96 -5.00 3.99 -6.01
CA ASN A 96 -5.15 5.42 -5.70
C ASN A 96 -4.54 5.78 -4.33
N GLU A 97 -4.78 4.96 -3.30
CA GLU A 97 -4.19 5.18 -1.97
C GLU A 97 -2.65 5.07 -2.02
N LEU A 98 -2.11 4.07 -2.74
CA LEU A 98 -0.68 3.92 -2.90
C LEU A 98 -0.05 5.11 -3.62
N ALA A 99 -0.66 5.58 -4.72
CA ALA A 99 -0.20 6.74 -5.47
C ALA A 99 -0.18 8.01 -4.60
N ARG A 100 -1.24 8.22 -3.79
CA ARG A 100 -1.31 9.34 -2.84
C ARG A 100 -0.17 9.31 -1.82
N HIS A 101 0.06 8.15 -1.20
CA HIS A 101 1.12 8.01 -0.21
C HIS A 101 2.52 8.10 -0.82
N ALA A 102 2.74 7.56 -2.02
CA ALA A 102 3.99 7.69 -2.75
C ALA A 102 4.31 9.17 -3.03
N GLY A 103 3.33 9.97 -3.44
CA GLY A 103 3.51 11.41 -3.63
C GLY A 103 3.87 12.14 -2.33
N HIS A 104 3.22 11.82 -1.20
CA HIS A 104 3.60 12.39 0.09
C HIS A 104 5.04 12.01 0.50
N ALA A 105 5.43 10.74 0.29
CA ALA A 105 6.78 10.28 0.58
C ALA A 105 7.84 10.97 -0.29
N ASP A 106 7.51 11.25 -1.55
CA ASP A 106 8.41 11.96 -2.46
C ASP A 106 8.66 13.41 -2.00
N ILE A 107 7.62 14.12 -1.54
CA ILE A 107 7.77 15.47 -0.94
C ILE A 107 8.72 15.44 0.27
N VAL A 108 8.55 14.45 1.16
CA VAL A 108 9.42 14.30 2.34
C VAL A 108 10.86 14.02 1.92
N ARG A 109 11.07 13.10 0.98
CA ARG A 109 12.40 12.77 0.44
C ARG A 109 13.06 13.98 -0.22
N GLU A 110 12.37 14.68 -1.12
CA GLU A 110 12.88 15.87 -1.80
C GLU A 110 13.25 16.97 -0.79
N SER A 111 12.49 17.11 0.30
CA SER A 111 12.82 18.05 1.38
C SER A 111 14.12 17.70 2.13
N ILE A 112 14.56 16.44 2.07
CA ILE A 112 15.78 15.95 2.74
C ILE A 112 17.00 16.06 1.81
N ASP A 113 16.86 15.66 0.55
CA ASP A 113 18.00 15.53 -0.37
C ASP A 113 18.03 16.55 -1.52
N GLY A 114 16.93 17.26 -1.78
CA GLY A 114 16.78 18.26 -2.84
C GLY A 114 16.69 17.70 -4.26
N ALA A 115 16.67 16.37 -4.43
CA ALA A 115 16.62 15.77 -5.75
C ALA A 115 15.19 15.67 -6.27
N THR A 116 15.01 15.99 -7.55
CA THR A 116 13.72 15.87 -8.24
C THR A 116 13.68 14.58 -9.06
N MET A 117 12.59 14.37 -9.80
CA MET A 117 12.40 13.20 -10.65
C MET A 117 13.58 12.93 -11.61
N TYR A 118 14.17 13.97 -12.22
CA TYR A 118 15.22 13.77 -13.21
C TYR A 118 16.50 13.18 -12.60
N GLU A 119 16.94 13.69 -11.45
CA GLU A 119 18.13 13.20 -10.76
C GLU A 119 17.94 11.74 -10.31
N LEU A 120 16.75 11.41 -9.80
CA LEU A 120 16.41 10.06 -9.35
C LEU A 120 16.41 9.05 -10.51
N ILE A 121 15.74 9.37 -11.63
CA ILE A 121 15.69 8.49 -12.80
C ILE A 121 17.10 8.29 -13.36
N ALA A 122 17.89 9.36 -13.46
CA ALA A 122 19.27 9.27 -13.93
C ALA A 122 20.15 8.41 -13.02
N GLY A 123 19.99 8.54 -11.69
CA GLY A 123 20.67 7.69 -10.72
C GLY A 123 20.26 6.22 -10.85
N LEU A 124 18.96 5.94 -10.89
CA LEU A 124 18.41 4.59 -11.04
C LEU A 124 18.87 3.90 -12.33
N GLN A 125 18.91 4.65 -13.43
CA GLN A 125 19.29 4.13 -14.76
C GLN A 125 20.80 4.23 -15.04
N ASN A 126 21.61 4.64 -14.06
CA ASN A 126 23.07 4.78 -14.18
C ASN A 126 23.51 5.67 -15.36
N TRP A 127 22.83 6.80 -15.57
CA TRP A 127 23.21 7.77 -16.59
C TRP A 127 24.54 8.44 -16.23
N GLN A 128 25.30 8.86 -17.25
CA GLN A 128 26.46 9.70 -17.02
C GLN A 128 26.03 11.15 -16.70
N PRO A 129 26.76 11.89 -15.84
CA PRO A 129 26.48 13.30 -15.58
C PRO A 129 26.40 14.13 -16.87
N GLN A 130 25.40 15.00 -16.94
CA GLN A 130 25.18 15.94 -18.05
C GLN A 130 25.34 17.38 -17.55
N PRO A 131 25.58 18.38 -18.44
CA PRO A 131 25.72 19.77 -18.02
C PRO A 131 24.54 20.35 -17.23
N TRP A 132 23.36 19.75 -17.37
CA TRP A 132 22.10 20.18 -16.73
C TRP A 132 21.56 19.14 -15.72
N LEU A 133 22.24 18.01 -15.52
CA LEU A 133 21.73 16.91 -14.71
C LEU A 133 22.86 16.12 -14.05
N THR A 134 22.83 16.04 -12.72
CA THR A 134 23.70 15.16 -11.95
C THR A 134 22.86 13.99 -11.43
N PRO A 135 23.16 12.73 -11.81
CA PRO A 135 22.48 11.56 -11.27
C PRO A 135 22.52 11.55 -9.75
N TRP A 136 21.38 11.29 -9.12
CA TRP A 136 21.30 11.16 -7.66
C TRP A 136 22.11 9.95 -7.20
N GLN A 137 22.77 10.09 -6.05
CA GLN A 137 23.51 9.02 -5.37
C GLN A 137 23.07 8.99 -3.90
N PRO A 138 22.93 7.80 -3.28
CA PRO A 138 22.72 7.69 -1.85
C PRO A 138 23.86 8.42 -1.11
N LYS A 139 23.51 9.24 -0.12
CA LYS A 139 24.48 9.92 0.75
C LYS A 139 24.95 9.00 1.87
#